data_AF-A0A1F5Z0X8-F1
#
_entry.id   AF-A0A1F5Z0X8-F1
#
_cell.length_a   1.000
_cell.length_b   1.000
_cell.length_c   1.000
_cell.angle_alpha   90.00
_cell.angle_beta   90.00
_cell.angle_gamma   90.00
#
_symmetry.space_group_name_H-M   'P 1'
#
loop_
_entity.id
_entity.type
_entity.pdbx_description
1 polymer ?
#
loop_
_entity_poly.entity_id
_entity_poly.type
_entity_poly.pdbx_seq_one_letter_code
_entity_poly.pdbx_strand_id
1 'polypeptide(L)'
;MSGRADELVKIIEEIYQKQTNLEIDPNISRNMTGYYAFSWKRYEHSTHPMAPAVILETGFLINPAEARILINNPKLPASAIAKALITFLREKVSAS
;
A
#
# COMPACT_ATOMS: atom_id res chain seq x y z
N MET A 1 -12.69 -1.57 13.08
CA MET A 1 -11.58 -1.91 12.15
C MET A 1 -10.43 -2.42 13.00
N SER A 2 -9.64 -3.38 12.53
CA SER A 2 -8.65 -4.12 13.35
C SER A 2 -7.47 -3.28 13.88
N GLY A 3 -7.33 -2.00 13.52
CA GLY A 3 -6.21 -1.13 13.88
C GLY A 3 -4.88 -1.46 13.17
N ARG A 4 -4.84 -2.57 12.43
CA ARG A 4 -3.62 -3.06 11.75
C ARG A 4 -3.44 -2.53 10.33
N ALA A 5 -4.41 -1.80 9.81
CA ALA A 5 -4.25 -1.09 8.54
C ALA A 5 -3.18 0.01 8.67
N ASP A 6 -3.15 0.72 9.80
CA ASP A 6 -2.15 1.77 10.06
C ASP A 6 -0.73 1.19 10.17
N GLU A 7 -0.59 0.03 10.84
CA GLU A 7 0.66 -0.75 10.88
C GLU A 7 1.11 -1.16 9.47
N LEU A 8 0.19 -1.68 8.65
CA LEU A 8 0.47 -2.05 7.27
C LEU A 8 0.89 -0.85 6.42
N VAL A 9 0.20 0.30 6.55
CA VAL A 9 0.54 1.55 5.84
C VAL A 9 1.97 1.97 6.19
N LYS A 10 2.30 2.04 7.48
CA LYS A 10 3.62 2.45 7.95
C LYS A 10 4.74 1.56 7.38
N ILE A 11 4.56 0.25 7.42
CA ILE A 11 5.54 -0.71 6.88
C ILE A 11 5.71 -0.54 5.36
N ILE A 12 4.60 -0.33 4.64
CA ILE A 12 4.63 -0.09 3.20
C ILE A 12 5.38 1.20 2.89
N GLU A 13 5.04 2.32 3.54
CA GLU A 13 5.69 3.62 3.30
C GLU A 13 7.21 3.54 3.53
N GLU A 14 7.63 3.00 4.67
CA GLU A 14 9.05 2.88 5.02
C GLU A 14 9.84 2.03 4.01
N ILE A 15 9.31 0.86 3.63
CA ILE A 15 10.01 -0.05 2.72
C ILE A 15 9.96 0.46 1.28
N TYR A 16 8.81 0.97 0.85
CA TYR A 16 8.61 1.44 -0.51
C TYR A 16 9.50 2.64 -0.79
N GLN A 17 9.46 3.67 0.04
CA GLN A 17 10.31 4.85 -0.07
C GLN A 17 11.80 4.45 -0.09
N LYS A 18 12.22 3.59 0.83
CA LYS A 18 13.62 3.14 0.91
C LYS A 18 14.11 2.41 -0.34
N GLN A 19 13.25 1.66 -1.03
CA GLN A 19 13.64 0.86 -2.18
C GLN A 19 13.48 1.59 -3.52
N THR A 20 12.43 2.39 -3.68
CA THR A 20 12.17 3.12 -4.93
C THR A 20 12.82 4.49 -4.96
N ASN A 21 13.18 5.03 -3.78
CA ASN A 21 13.63 6.41 -3.61
C ASN A 21 12.62 7.45 -4.10
N LEU A 22 11.34 7.07 -4.15
CA LEU A 22 10.22 7.98 -4.41
C LEU A 22 9.78 8.64 -3.12
N GLU A 23 9.48 9.93 -3.17
CA GLU A 23 8.95 10.66 -2.02
C GLU A 23 7.52 10.22 -1.71
N ILE A 24 7.20 10.16 -0.42
CA ILE A 24 5.83 9.92 0.04
C ILE A 24 5.06 11.23 -0.09
N ASP A 25 3.95 11.22 -0.83
CA ASP A 25 3.02 12.33 -0.87
C ASP A 25 2.09 12.29 0.36
N PRO A 26 2.14 13.28 1.27
CA PRO A 26 1.27 13.32 2.44
C PRO A 26 -0.19 13.67 2.11
N ASN A 27 -0.50 14.04 0.86
CA ASN A 27 -1.82 14.52 0.46
C ASN A 27 -2.83 13.37 0.27
N ILE A 28 -3.37 12.85 1.37
CA ILE A 28 -4.48 11.89 1.33
C ILE A 28 -5.82 12.65 1.36
N SER A 29 -6.55 12.65 0.23
CA SER A 29 -7.89 13.26 0.19
C SER A 29 -8.96 12.33 0.79
N ARG A 30 -10.04 12.89 1.34
CA ARG A 30 -11.17 12.11 1.87
C ARG A 30 -11.77 11.17 0.82
N ASN A 31 -11.74 11.55 -0.45
CA ASN A 31 -12.23 10.72 -1.56
C ASN A 31 -11.39 9.44 -1.77
N MET A 32 -10.11 9.44 -1.41
CA MET A 32 -9.24 8.25 -1.51
C MET A 32 -9.60 7.18 -0.48
N THR A 33 -10.25 7.56 0.63
CA THR A 33 -10.70 6.61 1.66
C THR A 33 -12.06 5.97 1.35
N GLY A 34 -12.80 6.50 0.37
CA GLY A 34 -14.14 6.07 -0.02
C GLY A 34 -14.20 4.95 -1.07
N TYR A 35 -13.08 4.30 -1.38
CA TYR A 35 -13.00 3.37 -2.50
C TYR A 35 -13.90 2.14 -2.31
N TYR A 36 -14.51 1.66 -3.41
CA TYR A 36 -15.54 0.61 -3.35
C TYR A 36 -15.03 -0.70 -2.74
N ALA A 37 -13.74 -1.01 -2.90
CA ALA A 37 -13.12 -2.21 -2.33
C ALA A 37 -13.15 -2.25 -0.79
N PHE A 38 -13.38 -1.12 -0.13
CA PHE A 38 -13.52 -0.99 1.32
C PHE A 38 -14.98 -0.89 1.80
N SER A 39 -15.93 -0.71 0.88
CA SER A 39 -17.37 -0.54 1.19
C SER A 39 -18.11 -1.87 1.33
N TRP A 40 -17.70 -2.68 2.32
CA TRP A 40 -18.25 -4.02 2.58
C TRP A 40 -19.77 -4.06 2.85
N LYS A 41 -20.35 -2.95 3.30
CA LYS A 41 -21.81 -2.82 3.50
C LYS A 41 -22.58 -2.66 2.19
N ARG A 42 -21.89 -2.36 1.08
CA ARG A 42 -22.50 -1.93 -0.19
C ARG A 42 -22.17 -2.85 -1.37
N TYR A 43 -21.05 -3.58 -1.33
CA TYR A 43 -20.61 -4.43 -2.43
C TYR A 43 -20.23 -5.84 -1.97
N GLU A 44 -20.61 -6.83 -2.77
CA GLU A 44 -20.37 -8.25 -2.50
C GLU A 44 -18.88 -8.65 -2.59
N HIS A 45 -18.11 -7.97 -3.46
CA HIS A 45 -16.68 -8.22 -3.67
C HIS A 45 -15.77 -7.23 -2.92
N SER A 46 -16.19 -6.79 -1.74
CA SER A 46 -15.38 -5.95 -0.86
C SER A 46 -14.52 -6.77 0.10
N THR A 47 -13.45 -6.15 0.59
CA THR A 47 -12.61 -6.72 1.65
C THR A 47 -13.41 -6.92 2.94
N HIS A 48 -13.18 -8.06 3.61
CA HIS A 48 -13.82 -8.34 4.89
C HIS A 48 -13.41 -7.28 5.93
N PRO A 49 -14.32 -6.74 6.76
CA PRO A 49 -14.03 -5.61 7.67
C PRO A 49 -12.95 -5.89 8.74
N MET A 50 -12.60 -7.16 8.95
CA MET A 50 -11.51 -7.57 9.86
C MET A 50 -10.17 -7.80 9.15
N ALA A 51 -10.14 -7.83 7.81
CA ALA A 51 -8.92 -7.92 7.04
C ALA A 51 -8.32 -6.52 6.88
N PRO A 52 -7.05 -6.29 7.27
CA PRO A 52 -6.34 -5.06 6.94
C PRO A 52 -6.28 -4.88 5.42
N ALA A 53 -6.63 -3.69 4.93
CA ALA A 53 -6.67 -3.39 3.50
C ALA A 53 -6.19 -1.95 3.27
N VAL A 54 -5.46 -1.74 2.18
CA VAL A 54 -4.88 -0.45 1.78
C VAL A 54 -4.95 -0.30 0.27
N ILE A 55 -5.01 0.95 -0.20
CA ILE A 55 -4.76 1.30 -1.60
C ILE A 55 -3.43 2.04 -1.60
N LEU A 56 -2.52 1.61 -2.46
CA LEU A 56 -1.20 2.18 -2.61
C LEU A 56 -1.11 2.87 -3.96
N GLU A 57 -0.88 4.18 -3.94
CA GLU A 57 -0.42 4.91 -5.12
C GLU A 57 1.09 4.71 -5.25
N THR A 58 1.54 4.18 -6.38
CA THR A 58 2.94 3.78 -6.58
C THR A 58 3.83 4.89 -7.14
N GLY A 59 3.24 6.02 -7.52
CA GLY A 59 3.91 7.16 -8.15
C GLY A 59 3.14 7.70 -9.36
N PHE A 60 3.67 8.75 -9.98
CA PHE A 60 3.02 9.50 -11.05
C PHE A 60 3.55 9.10 -12.43
N LEU A 61 2.69 8.54 -13.28
CA LEU A 61 3.04 8.18 -14.66
C LEU A 61 3.34 9.40 -15.56
N ILE A 62 2.85 10.59 -15.18
CA ILE A 62 3.15 11.83 -15.90
C ILE A 62 4.53 12.41 -15.56
N ASN A 63 5.14 11.98 -14.45
CA ASN A 63 6.50 12.36 -14.10
C ASN A 63 7.49 11.42 -14.82
N PRO A 64 8.33 11.90 -15.75
CA PRO A 64 9.23 11.04 -16.50
C PRO A 64 10.29 10.31 -15.65
N ALA A 65 10.64 10.83 -14.47
CA ALA A 65 11.57 10.15 -13.56
C ALA A 65 10.90 8.94 -12.90
N GLU A 66 9.69 9.10 -12.41
CA GLU A 66 8.93 8.04 -11.74
C GLU A 66 8.41 7.01 -12.74
N ALA A 67 7.92 7.46 -13.89
CA ALA A 67 7.47 6.59 -14.97
C ALA A 67 8.58 5.62 -15.43
N ARG A 68 9.85 6.04 -15.43
CA ARG A 68 10.98 5.13 -15.72
C ARG A 68 11.09 4.00 -14.71
N ILE A 69 10.84 4.28 -13.43
CA ILE A 69 10.82 3.24 -12.39
C ILE A 69 9.60 2.33 -12.59
N LEU A 70 8.41 2.91 -12.77
CA LEU A 70 7.15 2.17 -12.83
C LEU A 70 6.99 1.34 -14.11
N ILE A 71 7.46 1.84 -15.25
CA ILE A 71 7.27 1.21 -16.57
C ILE A 71 8.50 0.38 -16.97
N ASN A 72 9.71 0.94 -16.81
CA ASN A 72 10.93 0.28 -17.32
C ASN A 72 11.56 -0.64 -16.27
N ASN A 73 11.24 -0.46 -14.98
CA ASN A 73 11.72 -1.33 -13.91
C ASN A 73 10.60 -1.71 -12.92
N PRO A 74 9.47 -2.30 -13.38
CA PRO A 74 8.33 -2.63 -12.51
C PRO A 74 8.68 -3.66 -11.43
N LYS A 75 9.79 -4.40 -11.61
CA LYS A 75 10.27 -5.35 -10.61
C LYS A 75 10.67 -4.67 -9.30
N LEU A 76 11.21 -3.46 -9.36
CA LEU A 76 11.60 -2.70 -8.16
C LEU A 76 10.39 -2.40 -7.25
N PRO A 77 9.34 -1.68 -7.69
CA PRO A 77 8.18 -1.41 -6.84
C PRO A 77 7.44 -2.71 -6.45
N ALA A 78 7.36 -3.71 -7.32
CA ALA A 78 6.76 -5.00 -6.97
C ALA A 78 7.52 -5.71 -5.83
N SER A 79 8.85 -5.70 -5.88
CA SER A 79 9.69 -6.29 -4.83
C SER A 79 9.54 -5.56 -3.49
N ALA A 80 9.36 -4.23 -3.52
CA ALA A 80 9.11 -3.43 -2.32
C ALA A 80 7.78 -3.76 -1.68
N ILE A 81 6.71 -3.86 -2.48
CA ILE A 81 5.39 -4.26 -2.02
C ILE A 81 5.45 -5.67 -1.42
N ALA A 82 6.07 -6.63 -2.12
CA ALA A 82 6.20 -8.00 -1.61
C ALA A 82 6.97 -8.06 -0.29
N LYS A 83 8.07 -7.30 -0.17
CA LYS A 83 8.86 -7.22 1.07
C LYS A 83 8.06 -6.63 2.23
N ALA A 84 7.28 -5.58 1.98
CA ALA A 84 6.42 -4.97 2.98
C ALA A 84 5.36 -5.95 3.51
N LEU A 85 4.67 -6.64 2.60
CA LEU A 85 3.66 -7.65 2.97
C LEU A 85 4.27 -8.80 3.78
N ILE A 86 5.42 -9.33 3.37
CA ILE A 86 6.12 -10.38 4.12
C ILE A 86 6.53 -9.90 5.51
N THR A 87 6.98 -8.65 5.62
CA THR A 87 7.38 -8.05 6.91
C THR A 87 6.18 -7.96 7.85
N PHE A 88 5.08 -7.37 7.39
CA PHE A 88 3.82 -7.28 8.15
C PHE A 88 3.28 -8.65 8.59
N LEU A 89 3.31 -9.65 7.70
CA LEU A 89 2.86 -11.00 8.02
C LEU A 89 3.76 -11.71 9.03
N ARG A 90 5.06 -11.41 9.08
CA ARG A 90 6.00 -11.99 10.06
C ARG A 90 5.86 -11.35 11.44
N GLU A 91 5.60 -10.05 11.51
CA GLU A 91 5.28 -9.40 12.78
C GLU A 91 4.02 -10.00 13.40
N LYS A 92 3.02 -10.35 12.58
CA LYS A 92 1.84 -11.11 13.04
C LYS A 92 2.21 -12.45 13.69
N VAL A 93 3.16 -13.20 13.14
CA VAL A 93 3.58 -14.52 13.66
C VAL A 93 4.37 -14.40 14.96
N SER A 94 5.07 -13.28 15.16
CA SER A 94 5.92 -13.08 16.35
C SER A 94 5.12 -12.57 17.57
N ALA A 95 3.92 -12.05 17.35
CA ALA A 95 3.02 -11.51 18.38
C ALA A 95 1.89 -12.48 18.79
N SER A 96 1.96 -13.74 18.34
CA SER A 96 0.99 -14.82 18.59
C SER A 96 1.68 -16.05 19.16
#